data_AF-D3V054-F1
#
_entry.id   AF-D3V054-F1
#
_cell.length_a   1.000
_cell.length_b   1.000
_cell.length_c   1.000
_cell.angle_alpha   90.00
_cell.angle_beta   90.00
_cell.angle_gamma   90.00
#
_symmetry.space_group_name_H-M   'P 1'
#
loop_
_entity.id
_entity.type
_entity.pdbx_description
1 polymer ?
#
loop_
_entity_poly.entity_id
_entity_poly.type
_entity_poly.pdbx_seq_one_letter_code
_entity_poly.pdbx_strand_id
1 'polypeptide(L)'
;MWLDRLTGETISQLPSQIEAGRYQLAVSSLVFNSHTTDFSGVLVSDGGERCQLGDEVRTFVMPRQVKSNKSALLFRAVETIYPDMMPSSALISPLMPGAIIDQQSQLLPFEQNLLEVVKKGHLHQISQRPRLDVHYEDEVADIARARRLAKGALVHLASHSECWQRQTLNGVIPRKVLARFSHDDYDIYENRVYARLLDKAERHLRTRLSTLLSLQVTLEQALEFYQTEGTHHLLAYEVCQLWGMTFNEDKTNQALVHLNETVDTLHMLHKTLSGLQQTGLYTLVNRNAQVTGILHPTNILGHDPHYRHLTMLWELLDSTTVEKTTPQERFRHNQYLVEAYSRYAGLVLRHALYPYLQGESEGLWAGKTLQLAQKGLEWHLICRTEKGNSAGNTLLILVPWLTDLAEPINETKLTSERFVAWPSQDLALSPSGYVDNWIALSPSDMYCVERFGLLINRTLYRQVLKSFARPITKIPTKALAVAEKIAHIHVEHQSHCLTVQGEVADIDLEKLKRTLKEANAHEKASDVVQRCREILFLQSCPVCQHKTTIAFQPPGGFKTICGKCGTERYLRQKEEGLFLEQTGTKGVQTSNFMTLGKRSFSMQI
;
A
#
# COMPACT_ATOMS: atom_id res chain seq x y z
N MET A 1 -22.37 18.47 0.30
CA MET A 1 -21.16 18.76 -0.50
C MET A 1 -20.08 17.79 -0.10
N TRP A 2 -19.44 17.15 -1.07
CA TRP A 2 -18.40 16.13 -0.86
C TRP A 2 -17.02 16.75 -0.93
N LEU A 3 -16.10 16.30 -0.10
CA LEU A 3 -14.68 16.62 -0.23
C LEU A 3 -14.03 15.54 -1.12
N ASP A 4 -13.44 15.94 -2.25
CA ASP A 4 -12.45 15.11 -2.94
C ASP A 4 -11.14 15.22 -2.17
N ARG A 5 -10.78 14.17 -1.43
CA ARG A 5 -9.57 14.17 -0.60
C ARG A 5 -8.30 14.19 -1.42
N LEU A 6 -8.31 13.78 -2.69
CA LEU A 6 -7.08 13.80 -3.48
C LEU A 6 -6.77 15.22 -3.94
N THR A 7 -7.77 15.99 -4.38
CA THR A 7 -7.56 17.38 -4.84
C THR A 7 -7.67 18.40 -3.70
N GLY A 8 -8.42 18.09 -2.65
CA GLY A 8 -8.82 19.04 -1.60
C GLY A 8 -10.01 19.92 -1.99
N GLU A 9 -10.63 19.69 -3.15
CA GLU A 9 -11.75 20.47 -3.65
C GLU A 9 -13.09 19.94 -3.12
N THR A 10 -14.04 20.86 -2.97
CA THR A 10 -15.41 20.51 -2.60
C THR A 10 -16.25 20.35 -3.86
N ILE A 11 -16.85 19.17 -4.05
CA ILE A 11 -17.71 18.85 -5.20
C ILE A 11 -19.17 18.70 -4.77
N SER A 12 -20.09 19.14 -5.62
CA SER A 12 -21.53 19.01 -5.38
C SER A 12 -22.06 17.62 -5.73
N GLN A 13 -21.53 17.01 -6.78
CA GLN A 13 -21.96 15.72 -7.31
C GLN A 13 -20.79 14.74 -7.37
N LEU A 14 -21.03 13.50 -6.92
CA LEU A 14 -20.08 12.40 -7.04
C LEU A 14 -20.13 11.80 -8.46
N PRO A 15 -18.99 11.33 -9.00
CA PRO A 15 -18.94 10.65 -10.29
C PRO A 15 -19.71 9.32 -10.27
N SER A 16 -20.00 8.76 -11.45
CA SER A 16 -20.69 7.47 -11.59
C SER A 16 -19.86 6.29 -11.05
N GLN A 17 -18.54 6.37 -11.20
CA GLN A 17 -17.58 5.43 -10.65
C GLN A 17 -16.87 6.01 -9.43
N ILE A 18 -16.95 5.32 -8.30
CA ILE A 18 -16.42 5.76 -7.02
C ILE A 18 -15.13 5.01 -6.70
N GLU A 19 -14.07 5.74 -6.44
CA GLU A 19 -12.84 5.19 -5.90
C GLU A 19 -12.94 5.14 -4.38
N ALA A 20 -12.77 3.95 -3.80
CA ALA A 20 -12.84 3.77 -2.36
C ALA A 20 -11.79 4.66 -1.66
N GLY A 21 -12.20 5.33 -0.58
CA GLY A 21 -11.31 6.15 0.22
C GLY A 21 -11.09 7.59 -0.30
N ARG A 22 -11.49 7.91 -1.54
CA ARG A 22 -11.23 9.23 -2.15
C ARG A 22 -12.17 10.33 -1.65
N TYR A 23 -13.46 10.03 -1.55
CA TYR A 23 -14.47 11.04 -1.22
C TYR A 23 -14.85 10.97 0.26
N GLN A 24 -15.06 12.13 0.87
CA GLN A 24 -15.48 12.25 2.27
C GLN A 24 -16.67 13.19 2.42
N LEU A 25 -17.54 12.89 3.37
CA LEU A 25 -18.68 13.71 3.73
C LEU A 25 -18.63 14.03 5.23
N ALA A 26 -18.76 15.30 5.60
CA ALA A 26 -18.62 15.72 6.99
C ALA A 26 -19.80 15.20 7.85
N VAL A 27 -21.02 15.61 7.51
CA VAL A 27 -22.26 15.15 8.14
C VAL A 27 -23.34 15.15 7.07
N SER A 28 -24.18 14.11 7.05
CA SER A 28 -25.35 14.06 6.18
C SER A 28 -26.46 13.24 6.80
N SER A 29 -27.68 13.42 6.32
CA SER A 29 -28.82 12.54 6.59
C SER A 29 -28.96 11.43 5.53
N LEU A 30 -27.90 11.17 4.74
CA LEU A 30 -27.92 10.17 3.67
C LEU A 30 -27.81 8.78 4.27
N VAL A 31 -28.52 7.83 3.67
CA VAL A 31 -28.42 6.41 4.01
C VAL A 31 -27.55 5.73 2.95
N PHE A 32 -26.45 5.12 3.39
CA PHE A 32 -25.58 4.33 2.54
C PHE A 32 -26.05 2.87 2.48
N ASN A 33 -26.27 2.36 1.26
CA ASN A 33 -26.66 0.98 0.94
C ASN A 33 -27.78 0.40 1.83
N SER A 34 -28.70 1.26 2.30
CA SER A 34 -29.82 0.91 3.19
C SER A 34 -29.43 0.35 4.58
N HIS A 35 -28.14 0.27 4.91
CA HIS A 35 -27.67 -0.28 6.19
C HIS A 35 -26.99 0.74 7.12
N THR A 36 -26.49 1.85 6.58
CA THR A 36 -25.82 2.90 7.35
C THR A 36 -26.58 4.22 7.21
N THR A 37 -27.40 4.55 8.22
CA THR A 37 -28.11 5.83 8.33
C THR A 37 -27.15 6.95 8.73
N ASP A 38 -27.49 8.19 8.38
CA ASP A 38 -26.71 9.40 8.73
C ASP A 38 -25.21 9.27 8.38
N PHE A 39 -24.93 8.81 7.16
CA PHE A 39 -23.56 8.56 6.71
C PHE A 39 -22.68 9.81 6.87
N SER A 40 -21.52 9.57 7.49
CA SER A 40 -20.45 10.55 7.67
C SER A 40 -19.09 9.86 7.55
N GLY A 41 -18.06 10.67 7.27
CA GLY A 41 -16.70 10.20 7.08
C GLY A 41 -16.39 9.81 5.64
N VAL A 42 -15.40 8.93 5.49
CA VAL A 42 -14.87 8.53 4.19
C VAL A 42 -15.77 7.49 3.53
N LEU A 43 -15.97 7.61 2.21
CA LEU A 43 -16.76 6.70 1.41
C LEU A 43 -15.90 5.50 0.97
N VAL A 44 -16.25 4.32 1.44
CA VAL A 44 -15.58 3.03 1.17
C VAL A 44 -16.62 1.97 0.82
N SER A 45 -16.21 0.92 0.11
CA SER A 45 -17.09 -0.22 -0.23
C SER A 45 -17.42 -1.05 1.02
N ASP A 46 -18.60 -1.66 1.04
CA ASP A 46 -19.02 -2.67 2.01
C ASP A 46 -18.68 -4.11 1.59
N GLY A 47 -17.81 -4.25 0.58
CA GLY A 47 -17.46 -5.50 -0.07
C GLY A 47 -18.25 -5.76 -1.36
N GLY A 48 -19.24 -4.92 -1.68
CA GLY A 48 -19.96 -4.94 -2.95
C GLY A 48 -19.55 -3.81 -3.91
N GLU A 49 -19.94 -3.95 -5.17
CA GLU A 49 -19.75 -2.92 -6.19
C GLU A 49 -20.75 -1.77 -6.05
N ARG A 50 -21.92 -2.03 -5.48
CA ARG A 50 -23.00 -1.05 -5.37
C ARG A 50 -22.68 0.05 -4.36
N CYS A 51 -22.87 1.30 -4.76
CA CYS A 51 -22.81 2.47 -3.89
C CYS A 51 -24.12 3.25 -4.03
N GLN A 52 -25.07 3.04 -3.11
CA GLN A 52 -26.32 3.77 -3.05
C GLN A 52 -26.28 4.77 -1.91
N LEU A 53 -26.57 6.04 -2.21
CA LEU A 53 -26.63 7.13 -1.26
C LEU A 53 -27.96 7.86 -1.46
N GLY A 54 -28.94 7.57 -0.59
CA GLY A 54 -30.33 7.99 -0.82
C GLY A 54 -30.91 7.38 -2.10
N ASP A 55 -31.41 8.22 -3.00
CA ASP A 55 -32.00 7.80 -4.28
C ASP A 55 -30.98 7.62 -5.41
N GLU A 56 -29.72 8.04 -5.19
CA GLU A 56 -28.68 7.96 -6.21
C GLU A 56 -27.89 6.65 -6.10
N VAL A 57 -27.73 5.96 -7.22
CA VAL A 57 -26.96 4.71 -7.33
C VAL A 57 -25.73 4.92 -8.20
N ARG A 58 -24.59 4.47 -7.69
CA ARG A 58 -23.26 4.52 -8.29
C ARG A 58 -22.55 3.19 -8.11
N THR A 59 -21.37 3.06 -8.70
CA THR A 59 -20.57 1.83 -8.63
C THR A 59 -19.18 2.11 -8.13
N PHE A 60 -18.70 1.34 -7.16
CA PHE A 60 -17.30 1.37 -6.74
C PHE A 60 -16.40 0.76 -7.81
N VAL A 61 -15.23 1.35 -8.01
CA VAL A 61 -14.17 0.76 -8.83
C VAL A 61 -13.62 -0.45 -8.09
N MET A 62 -13.83 -1.65 -8.65
CA MET A 62 -13.34 -2.88 -8.04
C MET A 62 -11.88 -3.14 -8.39
N PRO A 63 -11.08 -3.66 -7.43
CA PRO A 63 -9.73 -4.13 -7.74
C PRO A 63 -9.77 -5.31 -8.71
N ARG A 64 -8.74 -5.42 -9.56
CA ARG A 64 -8.53 -6.64 -10.38
C ARG A 64 -8.25 -7.82 -9.43
N GLN A 65 -8.88 -8.97 -9.66
CA GLN A 65 -8.80 -10.17 -8.78
C GLN A 65 -7.38 -10.63 -8.41
N VAL A 66 -6.36 -10.32 -9.22
CA VAL A 66 -4.95 -10.68 -8.94
C VAL A 66 -4.34 -9.84 -7.80
N LYS A 67 -4.89 -8.67 -7.48
CA LYS A 67 -4.30 -7.68 -6.55
C LYS A 67 -4.79 -7.76 -5.10
N SER A 68 -5.88 -8.48 -4.82
CA SER A 68 -6.50 -8.48 -3.48
C SER A 68 -5.61 -9.08 -2.39
N ASN A 69 -4.62 -9.89 -2.75
CA ASN A 69 -3.85 -10.69 -1.81
C ASN A 69 -2.72 -9.90 -1.11
N LYS A 70 -2.03 -9.02 -1.86
CA LYS A 70 -1.02 -8.12 -1.29
C LYS A 70 -1.65 -7.09 -0.32
N SER A 71 -2.89 -6.67 -0.61
CA SER A 71 -3.66 -5.78 0.26
C SER A 71 -4.02 -6.39 1.61
N ALA A 72 -4.35 -7.69 1.66
CA ALA A 72 -4.64 -8.34 2.93
C ALA A 72 -3.44 -8.31 3.90
N LEU A 73 -2.22 -8.53 3.39
CA LEU A 73 -1.00 -8.45 4.20
C LEU A 73 -0.74 -7.01 4.69
N LEU A 74 -0.89 -6.03 3.80
CA LEU A 74 -0.79 -4.62 4.14
C LEU A 74 -1.77 -4.24 5.26
N PHE A 75 -3.05 -4.60 5.12
CA PHE A 75 -4.08 -4.25 6.10
C PHE A 75 -3.73 -4.82 7.47
N ARG A 76 -3.39 -6.11 7.55
CA ARG A 76 -2.95 -6.75 8.80
C ARG A 76 -1.73 -6.07 9.43
N ALA A 77 -0.74 -5.70 8.62
CA ALA A 77 0.45 -5.00 9.10
C ALA A 77 0.08 -3.63 9.70
N VAL A 78 -0.74 -2.84 8.98
CA VAL A 78 -1.21 -1.52 9.43
C VAL A 78 -2.04 -1.63 10.71
N GLU A 79 -2.93 -2.61 10.79
CA GLU A 79 -3.74 -2.89 11.99
C GLU A 79 -2.91 -3.36 13.17
N THR A 80 -1.78 -4.02 12.94
CA THR A 80 -0.86 -4.45 14.00
C THR A 80 -0.05 -3.26 14.53
N ILE A 81 0.36 -2.35 13.66
CA ILE A 81 1.11 -1.14 14.03
C ILE A 81 0.21 -0.12 14.76
N TYR A 82 -1.07 -0.04 14.41
CA TYR A 82 -1.99 1.01 14.87
C TYR A 82 -2.21 1.07 16.41
N PRO A 83 -2.49 -0.04 17.13
CA PRO A 83 -2.72 -0.02 18.57
C PRO A 83 -1.52 0.50 19.37
N ASP A 84 -0.31 0.22 18.89
CA ASP A 84 0.95 0.57 19.56
C ASP A 84 1.30 2.07 19.44
N MET A 85 0.47 2.86 18.75
CA MET A 85 0.64 4.31 18.57
C MET A 85 0.15 5.18 19.75
N MET A 86 -0.25 4.58 20.87
CA MET A 86 -0.58 5.28 22.13
C MET A 86 0.64 6.05 22.66
N PRO A 87 0.48 7.11 23.51
CA PRO A 87 1.51 8.14 23.72
C PRO A 87 2.68 7.62 24.58
N SER A 88 3.50 6.76 23.99
CA SER A 88 4.87 6.49 24.40
C SER A 88 5.77 7.57 23.81
N SER A 89 6.77 8.01 24.57
CA SER A 89 7.76 8.98 24.11
C SER A 89 8.66 8.47 22.97
N ALA A 90 8.68 7.15 22.73
CA ALA A 90 9.50 6.53 21.69
C ALA A 90 8.65 6.12 20.47
N LEU A 91 9.12 6.48 19.27
CA LEU A 91 8.49 6.07 18.02
C LEU A 91 8.72 4.58 17.77
N ILE A 92 7.65 3.81 17.56
CA ILE A 92 7.72 2.43 17.09
C ILE A 92 8.16 2.36 15.62
N SER A 93 8.66 1.21 15.18
CA SER A 93 9.04 1.03 13.77
C SER A 93 7.83 1.10 12.84
N PRO A 94 7.95 1.73 11.65
CA PRO A 94 6.93 1.70 10.61
C PRO A 94 7.05 0.48 9.68
N LEU A 95 8.08 -0.36 9.83
CA LEU A 95 8.31 -1.50 8.94
C LEU A 95 7.44 -2.71 9.32
N MET A 96 7.44 -3.74 8.45
CA MET A 96 6.67 -4.97 8.64
C MET A 96 6.85 -5.57 10.05
N PRO A 97 5.77 -5.76 10.83
CA PRO A 97 5.89 -6.30 12.18
C PRO A 97 6.39 -7.75 12.20
N GLY A 98 7.32 -8.06 13.10
CA GLY A 98 7.87 -9.42 13.28
C GLY A 98 6.78 -10.47 13.54
N ALA A 99 5.75 -10.13 14.32
CA ALA A 99 4.63 -11.05 14.61
C ALA A 99 3.87 -11.49 13.34
N ILE A 100 3.74 -10.59 12.34
CA ILE A 100 3.11 -10.92 11.06
C ILE A 100 4.02 -11.85 10.27
N ILE A 101 5.33 -11.58 10.24
CA ILE A 101 6.32 -12.43 9.55
C ILE A 101 6.29 -13.85 10.13
N ASP A 102 6.41 -13.97 11.45
CA ASP A 102 6.42 -15.26 12.15
C ASP A 102 5.14 -16.07 11.89
N GLN A 103 3.97 -15.42 11.96
CA GLN A 103 2.69 -16.07 11.69
C GLN A 103 2.57 -16.51 10.23
N GLN A 104 3.02 -15.69 9.28
CA GLN A 104 2.88 -15.99 7.85
C GLN A 104 3.83 -17.09 7.40
N SER A 105 5.03 -17.16 7.97
CA SER A 105 6.08 -18.14 7.63
C SER A 105 5.74 -19.58 8.01
N GLN A 106 4.67 -19.81 8.78
CA GLN A 106 4.23 -21.14 9.19
C GLN A 106 3.11 -21.68 8.29
N LEU A 107 3.06 -23.02 8.16
CA LEU A 107 1.94 -23.70 7.50
C LEU A 107 0.65 -23.52 8.31
N LEU A 108 -0.41 -23.10 7.64
CA LEU A 108 -1.74 -23.00 8.24
C LEU A 108 -2.35 -24.39 8.48
N PRO A 109 -3.33 -24.53 9.40
CA PRO A 109 -3.96 -25.83 9.69
C PRO A 109 -4.49 -26.56 8.45
N PHE A 110 -5.11 -25.83 7.50
CA PHE A 110 -5.52 -26.40 6.22
C PHE A 110 -4.35 -26.98 5.43
N GLU A 111 -3.23 -26.27 5.34
CA GLU A 111 -2.07 -26.64 4.55
C GLU A 111 -1.36 -27.87 5.13
N GLN A 112 -1.26 -27.94 6.46
CA GLN A 112 -0.72 -29.10 7.18
C GLN A 112 -1.56 -30.35 6.93
N ASN A 113 -2.89 -30.24 7.05
CA ASN A 113 -3.80 -31.35 6.79
C ASN A 113 -3.80 -31.77 5.31
N LEU A 114 -3.76 -30.79 4.39
CA LEU A 114 -3.68 -31.06 2.96
C LEU A 114 -2.39 -31.81 2.62
N LEU A 115 -1.25 -31.42 3.22
CA LEU A 115 0.03 -32.12 3.08
C LEU A 115 -0.07 -33.58 3.51
N GLU A 116 -0.69 -33.85 4.66
CA GLU A 116 -0.88 -35.22 5.13
C GLU A 116 -1.77 -36.04 4.19
N VAL A 117 -2.91 -35.49 3.78
CA VAL A 117 -3.88 -36.14 2.88
C VAL A 117 -3.26 -36.44 1.51
N VAL A 118 -2.46 -35.51 0.97
CA VAL A 118 -1.73 -35.67 -0.29
C VAL A 118 -0.64 -36.74 -0.16
N LYS A 119 0.19 -36.69 0.90
CA LYS A 119 1.25 -37.68 1.15
C LYS A 119 0.70 -39.09 1.30
N LYS A 120 -0.47 -39.25 1.90
CA LYS A 120 -1.17 -40.56 2.03
C LYS A 120 -1.91 -40.99 0.76
N GLY A 121 -1.90 -40.19 -0.30
CA GLY A 121 -2.49 -40.54 -1.59
C GLY A 121 -4.01 -40.55 -1.63
N HIS A 122 -4.70 -39.99 -0.62
CA HIS A 122 -6.17 -40.05 -0.56
C HIS A 122 -6.85 -39.33 -1.72
N LEU A 123 -6.35 -38.14 -2.11
CA LEU A 123 -6.92 -37.41 -3.27
C LEU A 123 -6.67 -38.15 -4.60
N HIS A 124 -5.49 -38.77 -4.75
CA HIS A 124 -5.16 -39.57 -5.94
C HIS A 124 -6.08 -40.79 -6.06
N GLN A 125 -6.36 -41.45 -4.94
CA GLN A 125 -7.26 -42.59 -4.90
C GLN A 125 -8.69 -42.21 -5.31
N ILE A 126 -9.20 -41.07 -4.82
CA ILE A 126 -10.51 -40.54 -5.24
C ILE A 126 -10.51 -40.22 -6.74
N SER A 127 -9.45 -39.59 -7.24
CA SER A 127 -9.33 -39.24 -8.67
C SER A 127 -9.30 -40.47 -9.59
N GLN A 128 -8.58 -41.51 -9.22
CA GLN A 128 -8.39 -42.72 -10.04
C GLN A 128 -9.53 -43.73 -9.88
N ARG A 129 -10.11 -43.83 -8.68
CA ARG A 129 -11.17 -44.79 -8.32
C ARG A 129 -12.30 -44.08 -7.58
N PRO A 130 -13.06 -43.23 -8.28
CA PRO A 130 -14.18 -42.52 -7.69
C PRO A 130 -15.31 -43.46 -7.28
N ARG A 131 -16.17 -42.99 -6.38
CA ARG A 131 -17.46 -43.66 -6.13
C ARG A 131 -18.39 -43.29 -7.29
N LEU A 132 -19.11 -44.29 -7.78
CA LEU A 132 -20.04 -44.16 -8.90
C LEU A 132 -21.42 -44.59 -8.42
N ASP A 133 -22.43 -43.86 -8.87
CA ASP A 133 -23.81 -44.34 -8.86
C ASP A 133 -24.22 -44.78 -10.27
N VAL A 134 -25.31 -45.55 -10.38
CA VAL A 134 -25.81 -46.03 -11.67
C VAL A 134 -27.04 -45.21 -12.06
N HIS A 135 -26.89 -44.39 -13.09
CA HIS A 135 -28.02 -43.72 -13.72
C HIS A 135 -28.63 -44.61 -14.80
N TYR A 136 -29.96 -44.57 -14.94
CA TYR A 136 -30.66 -45.34 -15.96
C TYR A 136 -31.39 -44.42 -16.91
N GLU A 137 -31.09 -44.57 -18.20
CA GLU A 137 -31.75 -43.81 -19.27
C GLU A 137 -32.47 -44.76 -20.22
N ASP A 138 -33.67 -44.36 -20.64
CA ASP A 138 -34.46 -45.07 -21.62
C ASP A 138 -34.23 -44.42 -22.99
N GLU A 139 -33.55 -45.13 -23.91
CA GLU A 139 -33.31 -44.66 -25.29
C GLU A 139 -33.81 -45.68 -26.32
N VAL A 140 -34.21 -45.20 -27.51
CA VAL A 140 -34.62 -46.05 -28.63
C VAL A 140 -33.39 -46.54 -29.37
N ALA A 141 -33.02 -47.79 -29.14
CA ALA A 141 -31.83 -48.42 -29.71
C ALA A 141 -32.20 -49.57 -30.64
N ASP A 142 -31.28 -49.96 -31.53
CA ASP A 142 -31.44 -51.19 -32.32
C ASP A 142 -31.62 -52.39 -31.40
N ILE A 143 -32.53 -53.30 -31.76
CA ILE A 143 -32.91 -54.41 -30.87
C ILE A 143 -31.72 -55.31 -30.50
N ALA A 144 -30.71 -55.41 -31.37
CA ALA A 144 -29.49 -56.15 -31.09
C ALA A 144 -28.64 -55.53 -29.96
N ARG A 145 -28.75 -54.22 -29.70
CA ARG A 145 -28.04 -53.51 -28.63
C ARG A 145 -28.83 -53.50 -27.31
N ALA A 146 -30.15 -53.73 -27.37
CA ALA A 146 -31.04 -53.70 -26.21
C ALA A 146 -30.85 -54.93 -25.30
N ARG A 147 -30.30 -54.74 -24.09
CA ARG A 147 -30.20 -55.82 -23.08
C ARG A 147 -31.39 -55.86 -22.12
N ARG A 148 -32.00 -54.72 -21.81
CA ARG A 148 -33.19 -54.59 -20.95
C ARG A 148 -34.17 -53.62 -21.59
N LEU A 149 -35.45 -53.95 -21.56
CA LEU A 149 -36.51 -53.09 -22.08
C LEU A 149 -36.91 -52.03 -21.06
N ALA A 150 -37.19 -50.82 -21.54
CA ALA A 150 -37.70 -49.73 -20.74
C ALA A 150 -39.16 -49.98 -20.28
N LYS A 151 -39.59 -49.27 -19.24
CA LYS A 151 -40.99 -49.33 -18.79
C LYS A 151 -41.86 -48.62 -19.84
N GLY A 152 -42.69 -49.39 -20.55
CA GLY A 152 -43.51 -48.86 -21.65
C GLY A 152 -42.95 -49.13 -23.05
N ALA A 153 -41.88 -49.93 -23.17
CA ALA A 153 -41.27 -50.25 -24.47
C ALA A 153 -42.25 -50.84 -25.49
N LEU A 154 -43.20 -51.67 -25.06
CA LEU A 154 -44.25 -52.24 -25.92
C LEU A 154 -45.25 -51.17 -26.41
N VAL A 155 -45.60 -50.21 -25.55
CA VAL A 155 -46.50 -49.10 -25.90
C VAL A 155 -45.82 -48.17 -26.90
N HIS A 156 -44.57 -47.80 -26.63
CA HIS A 156 -43.76 -47.00 -27.56
C HIS A 156 -43.59 -47.72 -28.90
N LEU A 157 -43.35 -49.04 -28.89
CA LEU A 157 -43.24 -49.81 -30.13
C LEU A 157 -44.57 -49.84 -30.90
N ALA A 158 -45.70 -49.95 -30.22
CA ALA A 158 -47.02 -49.93 -30.85
C ALA A 158 -47.38 -48.56 -31.45
N SER A 159 -46.94 -47.47 -30.83
CA SER A 159 -47.20 -46.10 -31.30
C SER A 159 -46.25 -45.61 -32.39
N HIS A 160 -45.09 -46.24 -32.57
CA HIS A 160 -44.03 -45.81 -33.49
C HIS A 160 -43.72 -46.88 -34.55
N SER A 161 -44.49 -46.86 -35.64
CA SER A 161 -44.36 -47.79 -36.77
C SER A 161 -43.00 -47.73 -37.48
N GLU A 162 -42.30 -46.60 -37.39
CA GLU A 162 -40.94 -46.37 -37.85
C GLU A 162 -39.90 -47.25 -37.13
N CYS A 163 -40.23 -47.75 -35.93
CA CYS A 163 -39.36 -48.65 -35.18
C CYS A 163 -39.49 -50.11 -35.65
N TRP A 164 -40.37 -50.41 -36.60
CA TRP A 164 -40.66 -51.77 -37.06
C TRP A 164 -39.71 -52.18 -38.17
N GLN A 165 -39.28 -53.44 -38.16
CA GLN A 165 -38.55 -54.04 -39.28
C GLN A 165 -39.51 -54.64 -40.30
N ARG A 166 -40.52 -55.37 -39.82
CA ARG A 166 -41.60 -55.93 -40.63
C ARG A 166 -42.83 -56.20 -39.77
N GLN A 167 -44.01 -56.04 -40.36
CA GLN A 167 -45.27 -56.46 -39.76
C GLN A 167 -45.62 -57.86 -40.25
N THR A 168 -46.10 -58.71 -39.35
CA THR A 168 -46.56 -60.07 -39.64
C THR A 168 -48.00 -60.24 -39.16
N LEU A 169 -48.69 -61.29 -39.62
CA LEU A 169 -50.07 -61.58 -39.22
C LEU A 169 -50.23 -61.79 -37.70
N ASN A 170 -49.14 -62.15 -37.01
CA ASN A 170 -49.12 -62.44 -35.57
C ASN A 170 -48.52 -61.30 -34.73
N GLY A 171 -48.20 -60.15 -35.34
CA GLY A 171 -47.63 -59.00 -34.65
C GLY A 171 -46.46 -58.35 -35.39
N VAL A 172 -45.74 -57.49 -34.68
CA VAL A 172 -44.68 -56.66 -35.24
C VAL A 172 -43.31 -57.20 -34.84
N ILE A 173 -42.39 -57.27 -35.80
CA ILE A 173 -40.98 -57.55 -35.54
C ILE A 173 -40.24 -56.20 -35.47
N PRO A 174 -39.77 -55.77 -34.29
CA PRO A 174 -39.09 -54.49 -34.12
C PRO A 174 -37.69 -54.47 -34.73
N ARG A 175 -37.33 -53.35 -35.36
CA ARG A 175 -35.95 -52.99 -35.71
C ARG A 175 -35.27 -52.28 -34.56
N LYS A 176 -35.99 -51.35 -33.94
CA LYS A 176 -35.57 -50.56 -32.77
C LYS A 176 -36.58 -50.74 -31.63
N VAL A 177 -36.10 -50.69 -30.40
CA VAL A 177 -36.94 -50.78 -29.19
C VAL A 177 -36.48 -49.76 -28.16
N LEU A 178 -37.43 -49.24 -27.38
CA LEU A 178 -37.11 -48.42 -26.22
C LEU A 178 -36.46 -49.32 -25.15
N ALA A 179 -35.18 -49.12 -24.93
CA ALA A 179 -34.35 -49.94 -24.07
C ALA A 179 -33.75 -49.10 -22.95
N ARG A 180 -33.54 -49.74 -21.80
CA ARG A 180 -32.98 -49.11 -20.61
C ARG A 180 -31.49 -49.41 -20.52
N PHE A 181 -30.67 -48.37 -20.57
CA PHE A 181 -29.22 -48.47 -20.43
C PHE A 181 -28.79 -47.96 -19.05
N SER A 182 -27.81 -48.65 -18.47
CA SER A 182 -27.14 -48.22 -17.25
C SER A 182 -25.88 -47.44 -17.62
N HIS A 183 -25.78 -46.20 -17.17
CA HIS A 183 -24.61 -45.35 -17.32
C HIS A 183 -23.98 -45.09 -15.95
N ASP A 184 -22.65 -45.05 -15.91
CA ASP A 184 -21.91 -44.67 -14.70
C ASP A 184 -22.07 -43.16 -14.49
N ASP A 185 -22.61 -42.79 -13.32
CA ASP A 185 -22.77 -41.40 -12.92
C ASP A 185 -21.56 -40.94 -12.08
N TYR A 186 -20.74 -40.10 -12.68
CA TYR A 186 -19.59 -39.46 -12.04
C TYR A 186 -19.97 -38.17 -11.30
N ASP A 187 -21.15 -37.60 -11.55
CA ASP A 187 -21.57 -36.28 -11.05
C ASP A 187 -22.33 -36.34 -9.72
N ILE A 188 -22.15 -37.44 -8.96
CA ILE A 188 -22.67 -37.56 -7.60
C ILE A 188 -22.15 -36.41 -6.73
N TYR A 189 -22.92 -36.09 -5.69
CA TYR A 189 -22.64 -34.97 -4.79
C TYR A 189 -21.21 -34.97 -4.24
N GLU A 190 -20.70 -36.12 -3.81
CA GLU A 190 -19.37 -36.25 -3.20
C GLU A 190 -18.23 -36.02 -4.19
N ASN A 191 -18.42 -36.42 -5.44
CA ASN A 191 -17.47 -36.18 -6.52
C ASN A 191 -17.44 -34.70 -6.91
N ARG A 192 -18.60 -34.04 -6.87
CA ARG A 192 -18.69 -32.58 -7.00
C ARG A 192 -17.99 -31.87 -5.85
N VAL A 193 -18.15 -32.34 -4.62
CA VAL A 193 -17.43 -31.82 -3.44
C VAL A 193 -15.92 -31.94 -3.66
N TYR A 194 -15.43 -33.10 -4.09
CA TYR A 194 -14.01 -33.30 -4.42
C TYR A 194 -13.52 -32.26 -5.45
N ALA A 195 -14.21 -32.12 -6.58
CA ALA A 195 -13.79 -31.22 -7.64
C ALA A 195 -13.79 -29.75 -7.18
N ARG A 196 -14.86 -29.31 -6.50
CA ARG A 196 -14.94 -27.93 -5.97
C ARG A 196 -13.94 -27.66 -4.84
N LEU A 197 -13.62 -28.67 -4.04
CA LEU A 197 -12.58 -28.57 -3.02
C LEU A 197 -11.21 -28.30 -3.66
N LEU A 198 -10.88 -29.00 -4.75
CA LEU A 198 -9.64 -28.74 -5.50
C LEU A 198 -9.59 -27.29 -6.00
N ASP A 199 -10.68 -26.76 -6.55
CA ASP A 199 -10.74 -25.36 -7.01
C ASP A 199 -10.56 -24.35 -5.87
N LYS A 200 -11.13 -24.62 -4.69
CA LYS A 200 -10.97 -23.78 -3.49
C LYS A 200 -9.53 -23.85 -2.97
N ALA A 201 -8.99 -25.06 -2.85
CA ALA A 201 -7.63 -25.31 -2.37
C ALA A 201 -6.57 -24.68 -3.28
N GLU A 202 -6.71 -24.82 -4.60
CA GLU A 202 -5.82 -24.20 -5.57
C GLU A 202 -5.79 -22.67 -5.43
N ARG A 203 -6.96 -22.03 -5.31
CA ARG A 203 -7.09 -20.58 -5.09
C ARG A 203 -6.44 -20.13 -3.78
N HIS A 204 -6.66 -20.88 -2.70
CA HIS A 204 -6.00 -20.64 -1.41
C HIS A 204 -4.47 -20.71 -1.55
N LEU A 205 -3.94 -21.78 -2.15
CA LEU A 205 -2.50 -21.97 -2.32
C LEU A 205 -1.86 -20.87 -3.17
N ARG A 206 -2.48 -20.46 -4.28
CA ARG A 206 -2.00 -19.34 -5.10
C ARG A 206 -1.92 -18.04 -4.31
N THR A 207 -2.94 -17.76 -3.51
CA THR A 207 -3.01 -16.57 -2.65
C THR A 207 -1.91 -16.57 -1.60
N ARG A 208 -1.72 -17.71 -0.94
CA ARG A 208 -0.67 -17.90 0.07
C ARG A 208 0.72 -17.78 -0.53
N LEU A 209 0.99 -18.44 -1.66
CA LEU A 209 2.28 -18.36 -2.37
C LEU A 209 2.61 -16.91 -2.74
N SER A 210 1.67 -16.17 -3.32
CA SER A 210 1.89 -14.76 -3.66
C SER A 210 2.24 -13.90 -2.44
N THR A 211 1.63 -14.20 -1.28
CA THR A 211 1.89 -13.47 -0.03
C THR A 211 3.28 -13.78 0.52
N LEU A 212 3.63 -15.07 0.56
CA LEU A 212 4.93 -15.52 1.06
C LEU A 212 6.09 -15.04 0.19
N LEU A 213 5.95 -15.09 -1.14
CA LEU A 213 6.98 -14.57 -2.05
C LEU A 213 7.18 -13.05 -1.88
N SER A 214 6.12 -12.30 -1.59
CA SER A 214 6.26 -10.87 -1.28
C SER A 214 7.02 -10.63 0.02
N LEU A 215 6.76 -11.45 1.06
CA LEU A 215 7.49 -11.38 2.33
C LEU A 215 8.95 -11.82 2.16
N GLN A 216 9.20 -12.83 1.33
CA GLN A 216 10.55 -13.28 0.99
C GLN A 216 11.39 -12.12 0.46
N VAL A 217 10.87 -11.37 -0.51
CA VAL A 217 11.55 -10.18 -1.06
C VAL A 217 11.81 -9.14 0.04
N THR A 218 10.86 -8.90 0.94
CA THR A 218 11.04 -7.98 2.07
C THR A 218 12.17 -8.44 3.02
N LEU A 219 12.23 -9.73 3.35
CA LEU A 219 13.28 -10.30 4.21
C LEU A 219 14.65 -10.28 3.54
N GLU A 220 14.72 -10.64 2.25
CA GLU A 220 15.94 -10.61 1.45
C GLU A 220 16.49 -9.19 1.34
N GLN A 221 15.64 -8.19 1.09
CA GLN A 221 16.03 -6.78 1.09
C GLN A 221 16.56 -6.33 2.47
N ALA A 222 15.91 -6.75 3.56
CA ALA A 222 16.39 -6.43 4.90
C ALA A 222 17.79 -7.02 5.17
N LEU A 223 18.03 -8.28 4.75
CA LEU A 223 19.35 -8.93 4.87
C LEU A 223 20.40 -8.27 3.99
N GLU A 224 20.04 -7.82 2.79
CA GLU A 224 20.95 -7.09 1.90
C GLU A 224 21.51 -5.84 2.60
N PHE A 225 20.70 -5.09 3.36
CA PHE A 225 21.18 -3.92 4.11
C PHE A 225 22.22 -4.23 5.20
N TYR A 226 22.23 -5.44 5.78
CA TYR A 226 23.27 -5.85 6.74
C TYR A 226 24.61 -6.15 6.06
N GLN A 227 24.59 -6.53 4.78
CA GLN A 227 25.75 -7.05 4.05
C GLN A 227 26.32 -6.07 3.02
N THR A 228 25.59 -5.01 2.67
CA THR A 228 25.89 -4.22 1.47
C THR A 228 27.02 -3.21 1.66
N GLU A 229 28.01 -3.27 0.77
CA GLU A 229 29.06 -2.26 0.61
C GLU A 229 28.69 -1.13 -0.38
N GLY A 230 27.70 -1.38 -1.27
CA GLY A 230 27.28 -0.46 -2.33
C GLY A 230 26.26 0.63 -1.94
N THR A 231 25.69 0.57 -0.74
CA THR A 231 24.76 1.55 -0.19
C THR A 231 25.47 2.49 0.77
N HIS A 232 25.03 3.74 0.85
CA HIS A 232 25.59 4.69 1.79
C HIS A 232 25.41 4.20 3.24
N HIS A 233 26.50 4.11 4.01
CA HIS A 233 26.47 3.53 5.36
C HIS A 233 25.40 4.13 6.30
N LEU A 234 25.14 5.44 6.25
CA LEU A 234 24.06 6.05 7.07
C LEU A 234 22.66 5.61 6.64
N LEU A 235 22.43 5.37 5.35
CA LEU A 235 21.16 4.85 4.86
C LEU A 235 20.98 3.42 5.37
N ALA A 236 21.99 2.57 5.18
CA ALA A 236 21.96 1.19 5.69
C ALA A 236 21.75 1.16 7.21
N TYR A 237 22.47 2.01 7.96
CA TYR A 237 22.31 2.12 9.41
C TYR A 237 20.89 2.53 9.82
N GLU A 238 20.30 3.56 9.20
CA GLU A 238 18.93 3.99 9.53
C GLU A 238 17.89 2.91 9.22
N VAL A 239 18.03 2.21 8.10
CA VAL A 239 17.13 1.11 7.74
C VAL A 239 17.28 -0.05 8.70
N CYS A 240 18.51 -0.50 8.98
CA CYS A 240 18.78 -1.57 9.95
C CYS A 240 18.33 -1.21 11.36
N GLN A 241 18.41 0.07 11.75
CA GLN A 241 17.90 0.54 13.04
C GLN A 241 16.37 0.42 13.11
N LEU A 242 15.65 0.87 12.08
CA LEU A 242 14.20 0.76 12.01
C LEU A 242 13.75 -0.70 11.95
N TRP A 243 14.44 -1.54 11.17
CA TRP A 243 14.14 -2.98 11.08
C TRP A 243 14.41 -3.67 12.40
N GLY A 244 15.56 -3.40 13.03
CA GLY A 244 16.00 -3.96 14.31
C GLY A 244 15.06 -3.70 15.49
N MET A 245 14.22 -2.65 15.43
CA MET A 245 13.14 -2.42 16.40
C MET A 245 12.02 -3.48 16.33
N THR A 246 11.87 -4.15 15.19
CA THR A 246 10.86 -5.19 14.93
C THR A 246 11.46 -6.59 14.91
N PHE A 247 12.60 -6.74 14.23
CA PHE A 247 13.19 -8.01 13.85
C PHE A 247 14.69 -7.83 13.70
N ASN A 248 15.49 -8.66 14.37
CA ASN A 248 16.96 -8.59 14.27
C ASN A 248 17.47 -9.48 13.14
N GLU A 249 18.76 -9.36 12.80
CA GLU A 249 19.38 -10.11 11.69
C GLU A 249 19.24 -11.63 11.86
N ASP A 250 19.51 -12.17 13.05
CA ASP A 250 19.41 -13.61 13.33
C ASP A 250 17.98 -14.14 13.12
N LYS A 251 16.97 -13.43 13.64
CA LYS A 251 15.57 -13.80 13.43
C LYS A 251 15.14 -13.64 11.98
N THR A 252 15.67 -12.62 11.29
CA THR A 252 15.44 -12.40 9.85
C THR A 252 15.90 -13.62 9.04
N ASN A 253 17.11 -14.11 9.31
CA ASN A 253 17.64 -15.33 8.69
C ASN A 253 16.80 -16.57 9.02
N GLN A 254 16.44 -16.79 10.29
CA GLN A 254 15.61 -17.93 10.70
C GLN A 254 14.23 -17.91 10.04
N ALA A 255 13.57 -16.75 10.00
CA ALA A 255 12.28 -16.60 9.36
C ALA A 255 12.36 -16.84 7.85
N LEU A 256 13.43 -16.39 7.20
CA LEU A 256 13.64 -16.64 5.77
C LEU A 256 13.80 -18.14 5.47
N VAL A 257 14.53 -18.88 6.30
CA VAL A 257 14.65 -20.34 6.18
C VAL A 257 13.29 -21.01 6.30
N HIS A 258 12.53 -20.72 7.36
CA HIS A 258 11.20 -21.31 7.56
C HIS A 258 10.20 -20.91 6.47
N LEU A 259 10.28 -19.67 5.98
CA LEU A 259 9.45 -19.20 4.88
C LEU A 259 9.75 -19.99 3.60
N ASN A 260 11.03 -20.22 3.28
CA ASN A 260 11.43 -20.99 2.10
C ASN A 260 10.95 -22.45 2.19
N GLU A 261 11.09 -23.10 3.35
CA GLU A 261 10.55 -24.45 3.58
C GLU A 261 9.02 -24.52 3.36
N THR A 262 8.30 -23.50 3.83
CA THR A 262 6.86 -23.38 3.64
C THR A 262 6.52 -23.14 2.16
N VAL A 263 7.22 -22.24 1.46
CA VAL A 263 7.04 -21.98 0.03
C VAL A 263 7.24 -23.24 -0.80
N ASP A 264 8.30 -24.02 -0.53
CA ASP A 264 8.58 -25.28 -1.21
C ASP A 264 7.45 -26.29 -1.00
N THR A 265 6.95 -26.39 0.24
CA THR A 265 5.83 -27.26 0.59
C THR A 265 4.56 -26.85 -0.16
N LEU A 266 4.23 -25.56 -0.21
CA LEU A 266 3.05 -25.06 -0.90
C LEU A 266 3.16 -25.19 -2.42
N HIS A 267 4.35 -25.00 -3.01
CA HIS A 267 4.59 -25.26 -4.43
C HIS A 267 4.38 -26.72 -4.79
N MET A 268 4.88 -27.65 -3.96
CA MET A 268 4.64 -29.09 -4.13
C MET A 268 3.14 -29.39 -4.11
N LEU A 269 2.42 -28.89 -3.10
CA LEU A 269 0.97 -29.05 -3.00
C LEU A 269 0.24 -28.49 -4.22
N HIS A 270 0.57 -27.25 -4.64
CA HIS A 270 -0.07 -26.61 -5.78
C HIS A 270 0.14 -27.41 -7.07
N LYS A 271 1.34 -27.94 -7.28
CA LYS A 271 1.67 -28.79 -8.43
C LYS A 271 0.86 -30.09 -8.41
N THR A 272 0.75 -30.74 -7.24
CA THR A 272 -0.06 -31.96 -7.09
C THR A 272 -1.53 -31.70 -7.38
N LEU A 273 -2.12 -30.64 -6.81
CA LEU A 273 -3.53 -30.30 -7.07
C LEU A 273 -3.78 -29.97 -8.54
N SER A 274 -2.87 -29.22 -9.17
CA SER A 274 -2.95 -28.91 -10.60
C SER A 274 -2.92 -30.18 -11.46
N GLY A 275 -2.12 -31.18 -11.09
CA GLY A 275 -2.11 -32.48 -11.76
C GLY A 275 -3.42 -33.26 -11.61
N LEU A 276 -4.03 -33.21 -10.42
CA LEU A 276 -5.35 -33.81 -10.15
C LEU A 276 -6.48 -33.10 -10.89
N GLN A 277 -6.37 -31.80 -11.16
CA GLN A 277 -7.35 -31.05 -11.97
C GLN A 277 -7.23 -31.37 -13.47
N GLN A 278 -6.10 -31.90 -13.93
CA GLN A 278 -5.88 -32.23 -15.34
C GLN A 278 -6.30 -33.65 -15.72
N THR A 279 -6.58 -34.52 -14.75
CA THR A 279 -6.76 -35.96 -14.96
C THR A 279 -7.82 -36.57 -14.04
N GLY A 280 -8.29 -37.79 -14.36
CA GLY A 280 -9.17 -38.58 -13.49
C GLY A 280 -10.54 -37.95 -13.26
N LEU A 281 -11.09 -38.14 -12.05
CA LEU A 281 -12.46 -37.73 -11.69
C LEU A 281 -12.77 -36.26 -12.03
N TYR A 282 -11.81 -35.35 -11.84
CA TYR A 282 -12.06 -33.92 -12.03
C TYR A 282 -12.53 -33.57 -13.44
N THR A 283 -11.99 -34.25 -14.46
CA THR A 283 -12.35 -33.98 -15.86
C THR A 283 -13.72 -34.54 -16.25
N LEU A 284 -14.26 -35.46 -15.44
CA LEU A 284 -15.53 -36.15 -15.67
C LEU A 284 -16.71 -35.46 -14.96
N VAL A 285 -16.44 -34.70 -13.90
CA VAL A 285 -17.46 -33.95 -13.15
C VAL A 285 -17.87 -32.67 -13.88
N ASN A 286 -19.15 -32.31 -13.81
CA ASN A 286 -19.64 -31.11 -14.47
C ASN A 286 -19.02 -29.84 -13.86
N ARG A 287 -18.43 -29.00 -14.71
CA ARG A 287 -17.75 -27.76 -14.30
C ARG A 287 -18.69 -26.71 -13.70
N ASN A 288 -19.96 -26.73 -14.09
CA ASN A 288 -20.96 -25.77 -13.65
C ASN A 288 -21.65 -26.18 -12.33
N ALA A 289 -21.38 -27.40 -11.86
CA ALA A 289 -22.03 -27.96 -10.69
C ALA A 289 -21.42 -27.38 -9.40
N GLN A 290 -22.01 -26.28 -8.92
CA GLN A 290 -21.55 -25.60 -7.71
C GLN A 290 -21.95 -26.38 -6.45
N VAL A 291 -21.11 -26.29 -5.41
CA VAL A 291 -21.42 -26.73 -4.05
C VAL A 291 -21.30 -25.51 -3.16
N THR A 292 -22.44 -24.98 -2.72
CA THR A 292 -22.53 -23.74 -1.95
C THR A 292 -22.87 -24.02 -0.49
N GLY A 293 -22.20 -23.34 0.43
CA GLY A 293 -22.51 -23.39 1.86
C GLY A 293 -21.92 -24.61 2.59
N ILE A 294 -22.57 -24.96 3.69
CA ILE A 294 -22.18 -26.06 4.58
C ILE A 294 -22.39 -27.38 3.85
N LEU A 295 -21.40 -28.28 3.90
CA LEU A 295 -21.52 -29.60 3.29
C LEU A 295 -22.64 -30.41 3.94
N HIS A 296 -23.48 -31.02 3.10
CA HIS A 296 -24.43 -32.03 3.56
C HIS A 296 -23.68 -33.29 4.00
N PRO A 297 -23.90 -33.79 5.23
CA PRO A 297 -23.28 -35.02 5.68
C PRO A 297 -23.91 -36.20 4.93
N THR A 298 -23.08 -37.01 4.27
CA THR A 298 -23.49 -38.24 3.61
C THR A 298 -22.71 -39.43 4.15
N ASN A 299 -23.20 -40.65 3.92
CA ASN A 299 -22.50 -41.86 4.38
C ASN A 299 -21.11 -42.00 3.76
N ILE A 300 -20.94 -41.58 2.49
CA ILE A 300 -19.65 -41.60 1.78
C ILE A 300 -18.70 -40.57 2.41
N LEU A 301 -19.14 -39.33 2.59
CA LEU A 301 -18.32 -38.29 3.25
C LEU A 301 -18.04 -38.58 4.73
N GLY A 302 -18.86 -39.40 5.40
CA GLY A 302 -18.66 -39.75 6.81
C GLY A 302 -17.75 -40.95 7.04
N HIS A 303 -17.88 -42.00 6.24
CA HIS A 303 -17.32 -43.33 6.56
C HIS A 303 -16.33 -43.88 5.53
N ASP A 304 -16.30 -43.33 4.31
CA ASP A 304 -15.33 -43.81 3.31
C ASP A 304 -13.90 -43.41 3.73
N PRO A 305 -12.92 -44.33 3.67
CA PRO A 305 -11.54 -44.07 4.10
C PRO A 305 -10.88 -42.87 3.41
N HIS A 306 -11.30 -42.51 2.20
CA HIS A 306 -10.72 -41.42 1.42
C HIS A 306 -11.61 -40.18 1.45
N TYR A 307 -12.92 -40.32 1.22
CA TYR A 307 -13.82 -39.15 1.12
C TYR A 307 -14.01 -38.40 2.44
N ARG A 308 -13.85 -39.07 3.60
CA ARG A 308 -13.92 -38.40 4.91
C ARG A 308 -12.95 -37.24 5.09
N HIS A 309 -11.83 -37.27 4.38
CA HIS A 309 -10.83 -36.20 4.43
C HIS A 309 -11.28 -34.94 3.68
N LEU A 310 -12.23 -35.04 2.75
CA LEU A 310 -12.76 -33.89 2.02
C LEU A 310 -13.56 -32.97 2.95
N THR A 311 -14.35 -33.54 3.86
CA THR A 311 -15.17 -32.78 4.82
C THR A 311 -14.29 -31.91 5.71
N MET A 312 -13.26 -32.52 6.31
CA MET A 312 -12.30 -31.81 7.16
C MET A 312 -11.57 -30.69 6.40
N LEU A 313 -11.07 -30.96 5.19
CA LEU A 313 -10.37 -29.96 4.39
C LEU A 313 -11.29 -28.81 3.97
N TRP A 314 -12.55 -29.11 3.66
CA TRP A 314 -13.56 -28.11 3.31
C TRP A 314 -13.88 -27.19 4.48
N GLU A 315 -14.09 -27.74 5.68
CA GLU A 315 -14.35 -26.96 6.90
C GLU A 315 -13.18 -26.04 7.24
N LEU A 316 -11.95 -26.54 7.12
CA LEU A 316 -10.75 -25.72 7.35
C LEU A 316 -10.63 -24.56 6.34
N LEU A 317 -10.98 -24.78 5.07
CA LEU A 317 -11.01 -23.71 4.05
C LEU A 317 -12.16 -22.71 4.25
N ASP A 318 -13.34 -23.18 4.64
CA ASP A 318 -14.49 -22.31 4.86
C ASP A 318 -14.30 -21.45 6.12
N SER A 319 -13.61 -21.99 7.15
CA SER A 319 -13.22 -21.23 8.35
C SER A 319 -12.26 -20.07 8.06
N THR A 320 -11.45 -20.16 7.00
CA THR A 320 -10.49 -19.13 6.60
C THR A 320 -11.04 -18.16 5.55
N THR A 321 -12.11 -18.52 4.82
CA THR A 321 -12.66 -17.70 3.72
C THR A 321 -13.94 -16.95 4.06
N VAL A 322 -14.67 -17.35 5.11
CA VAL A 322 -15.94 -16.72 5.48
C VAL A 322 -15.82 -16.04 6.84
N GLU A 323 -15.22 -14.84 6.85
CA GLU A 323 -15.69 -13.84 7.80
C GLU A 323 -17.17 -13.56 7.45
N LYS A 324 -18.08 -14.11 8.27
CA LYS A 324 -19.53 -13.84 8.24
C LYS A 324 -19.83 -12.40 8.68
N THR A 325 -19.06 -11.44 8.18
CA THR A 325 -19.24 -10.03 8.46
C THR A 325 -20.34 -9.50 7.56
N THR A 326 -21.32 -8.87 8.18
CA THR A 326 -22.40 -8.18 7.47
C THR A 326 -21.81 -7.04 6.61
N PRO A 327 -22.50 -6.60 5.54
CA PRO A 327 -22.04 -5.44 4.75
C PRO A 327 -21.76 -4.21 5.63
N GLN A 328 -22.57 -3.99 6.67
CA GLN A 328 -22.38 -2.89 7.61
C GLN A 328 -21.08 -3.04 8.43
N GLU A 329 -20.77 -4.24 8.92
CA GLU A 329 -19.51 -4.50 9.63
C GLU A 329 -18.29 -4.35 8.72
N ARG A 330 -18.36 -4.84 7.48
CA ARG A 330 -17.30 -4.68 6.48
C ARG A 330 -17.06 -3.21 6.14
N PHE A 331 -18.13 -2.45 5.97
CA PHE A 331 -18.06 -1.02 5.75
C PHE A 331 -17.34 -0.30 6.90
N ARG A 332 -17.74 -0.58 8.15
CA ARG A 332 -17.07 0.00 9.35
C ARG A 332 -15.62 -0.40 9.45
N HIS A 333 -15.30 -1.67 9.18
CA HIS A 333 -13.92 -2.15 9.15
C HIS A 333 -13.09 -1.45 8.07
N ASN A 334 -13.64 -1.26 6.86
CA ASN A 334 -12.95 -0.53 5.80
C ASN A 334 -12.75 0.95 6.14
N GLN A 335 -13.67 1.61 6.84
CA GLN A 335 -13.46 2.96 7.36
C GLN A 335 -12.33 2.98 8.40
N TYR A 336 -12.33 2.02 9.33
CA TYR A 336 -11.27 1.84 10.30
C TYR A 336 -9.89 1.64 9.64
N LEU A 337 -9.81 0.83 8.58
CA LEU A 337 -8.56 0.61 7.83
C LEU A 337 -8.02 1.91 7.21
N VAL A 338 -8.90 2.77 6.67
CA VAL A 338 -8.49 4.08 6.13
C VAL A 338 -7.94 4.99 7.24
N GLU A 339 -8.58 5.00 8.41
CA GLU A 339 -8.08 5.73 9.58
C GLU A 339 -6.73 5.18 10.06
N ALA A 340 -6.61 3.85 10.15
CA ALA A 340 -5.39 3.20 10.57
C ALA A 340 -4.23 3.50 9.61
N TYR A 341 -4.49 3.47 8.30
CA TYR A 341 -3.52 3.84 7.29
C TYR A 341 -3.13 5.32 7.35
N SER A 342 -4.09 6.21 7.67
CA SER A 342 -3.77 7.62 7.92
C SER A 342 -2.81 7.79 9.09
N ARG A 343 -3.05 7.11 10.22
CA ARG A 343 -2.13 7.18 11.37
C ARG A 343 -0.77 6.55 11.08
N TYR A 344 -0.74 5.46 10.32
CA TYR A 344 0.50 4.87 9.80
C TYR A 344 1.34 5.89 9.01
N ALA A 345 0.72 6.66 8.11
CA ALA A 345 1.40 7.73 7.40
C ALA A 345 1.95 8.81 8.34
N GLY A 346 1.21 9.13 9.41
CA GLY A 346 1.66 10.02 10.48
C GLY A 346 2.91 9.53 11.21
N LEU A 347 2.97 8.23 11.54
CA LEU A 347 4.16 7.61 12.14
C LEU A 347 5.38 7.74 11.21
N VAL A 348 5.24 7.44 9.92
CA VAL A 348 6.31 7.60 8.94
C VAL A 348 6.77 9.06 8.83
N LEU A 349 5.83 10.01 8.83
CA LEU A 349 6.14 11.44 8.86
C LEU A 349 6.91 11.86 10.13
N ARG A 350 6.53 11.34 11.30
CA ARG A 350 7.24 11.62 12.56
C ARG A 350 8.67 11.11 12.54
N HIS A 351 8.91 9.91 11.99
CA HIS A 351 10.27 9.41 11.74
C HIS A 351 11.03 10.30 10.76
N ALA A 352 10.41 10.69 9.64
CA ALA A 352 11.03 11.57 8.64
C ALA A 352 11.35 12.97 9.19
N LEU A 353 10.54 13.47 10.13
CA LEU A 353 10.71 14.77 10.81
C LEU A 353 11.60 14.69 12.06
N TYR A 354 12.02 13.51 12.48
CA TYR A 354 12.84 13.32 13.68
C TYR A 354 14.09 14.23 13.72
N PRO A 355 14.84 14.45 12.62
CA PRO A 355 15.98 15.37 12.62
C PRO A 355 15.63 16.83 12.96
N TYR A 356 14.37 17.22 12.84
CA TYR A 356 13.88 18.59 13.05
C TYR A 356 13.06 18.75 14.32
N LEU A 357 12.28 17.73 14.70
CA LEU A 357 11.33 17.79 15.80
C LEU A 357 11.65 16.81 16.95
N GLN A 358 12.62 15.92 16.78
CA GLN A 358 13.05 14.96 17.81
C GLN A 358 11.90 14.07 18.35
N GLY A 359 10.92 13.75 17.50
CA GLY A 359 9.77 12.92 17.84
C GLY A 359 8.53 13.69 18.31
N GLU A 360 8.69 14.99 18.61
CA GLU A 360 7.59 15.87 19.00
C GLU A 360 6.72 16.30 17.81
N SER A 361 5.52 16.80 18.11
CA SER A 361 4.60 17.31 17.08
C SER A 361 4.87 18.77 16.71
N GLU A 362 5.64 19.50 17.52
CA GLU A 362 5.97 20.90 17.31
C GLU A 362 7.40 21.20 17.80
N GLY A 363 8.10 22.10 17.12
CA GLY A 363 9.48 22.44 17.46
C GLY A 363 10.00 23.67 16.72
N LEU A 364 11.12 24.21 17.20
CA LEU A 364 11.79 25.35 16.56
C LEU A 364 12.64 24.88 15.38
N TRP A 365 12.44 25.52 14.23
CA TRP A 365 13.16 25.24 13.00
C TRP A 365 13.49 26.54 12.27
N ALA A 366 14.78 26.81 12.05
CA ALA A 366 15.28 28.00 11.35
C ALA A 366 14.66 29.32 11.87
N GLY A 367 14.38 29.43 13.17
CA GLY A 367 13.76 30.60 13.78
C GLY A 367 12.24 30.72 13.64
N LYS A 368 11.58 29.70 13.08
CA LYS A 368 10.14 29.55 12.97
C LYS A 368 9.69 28.38 13.82
N THR A 369 8.39 28.29 14.06
CA THR A 369 7.80 27.11 14.71
C THR A 369 7.26 26.19 13.63
N LEU A 370 7.71 24.94 13.62
CA LEU A 370 7.26 23.89 12.71
C LEU A 370 6.33 22.96 13.49
N GLN A 371 5.17 22.65 12.94
CA GLN A 371 4.15 21.81 13.57
C GLN A 371 3.65 20.75 12.58
N LEU A 372 3.64 19.49 13.00
CA LEU A 372 2.92 18.41 12.34
C LEU A 372 1.54 18.27 12.99
N ALA A 373 0.47 18.42 12.22
CA ALA A 373 -0.89 18.35 12.71
C ALA A 373 -1.75 17.41 11.84
N GLN A 374 -2.54 16.55 12.49
CA GLN A 374 -3.55 15.74 11.81
C GLN A 374 -4.85 16.55 11.68
N LYS A 375 -5.41 16.63 10.48
CA LYS A 375 -6.73 17.24 10.21
C LYS A 375 -7.61 16.22 9.50
N GLY A 376 -8.51 15.59 10.25
CA GLY A 376 -9.26 14.44 9.75
C GLY A 376 -8.31 13.30 9.38
N LEU A 377 -8.35 12.88 8.11
CA LEU A 377 -7.46 11.83 7.59
C LEU A 377 -6.16 12.38 6.97
N GLU A 378 -5.99 13.69 6.89
CA GLU A 378 -4.81 14.32 6.27
C GLU A 378 -3.79 14.75 7.32
N TRP A 379 -2.52 14.81 6.91
CA TRP A 379 -1.43 15.32 7.73
C TRP A 379 -0.88 16.62 7.14
N HIS A 380 -0.80 17.65 7.98
CA HIS A 380 -0.42 19.00 7.59
C HIS A 380 0.88 19.36 8.28
N LEU A 381 1.90 19.71 7.51
CA LEU A 381 3.13 20.33 8.01
C LEU A 381 2.96 21.86 7.93
N ILE A 382 2.87 22.50 9.08
CA ILE A 382 2.55 23.92 9.22
C ILE A 382 3.77 24.66 9.75
N CYS A 383 4.05 25.82 9.19
CA CYS A 383 5.11 26.70 9.65
C CYS A 383 4.54 28.05 10.09
N ARG A 384 4.83 28.43 11.34
CA ARG A 384 4.39 29.68 11.97
C ARG A 384 5.59 30.56 12.24
N THR A 385 5.48 31.84 11.90
CA THR A 385 6.43 32.85 12.33
C THR A 385 6.04 33.36 13.72
N GLU A 386 7.00 33.86 14.50
CA GLU A 386 6.74 34.43 15.84
C GLU A 386 5.81 35.67 15.81
N LYS A 387 5.48 36.23 14.64
CA LYS A 387 4.63 37.40 14.50
C LYS A 387 3.13 37.02 14.56
N GLY A 388 2.52 37.34 15.70
CA GLY A 388 1.09 37.54 16.03
C GLY A 388 0.00 36.86 15.19
N ASN A 389 -0.87 36.05 15.84
CA ASN A 389 -2.21 35.54 15.45
C ASN A 389 -2.47 35.16 13.97
N SER A 390 -1.46 35.10 13.13
CA SER A 390 -1.55 34.79 11.71
C SER A 390 -1.69 33.28 11.57
N ALA A 391 -2.69 32.83 10.80
CA ALA A 391 -2.83 31.42 10.46
C ALA A 391 -1.51 30.92 9.85
N GLY A 392 -0.93 29.86 10.43
CA GLY A 392 0.35 29.30 9.98
C GLY A 392 0.30 28.90 8.50
N ASN A 393 1.43 29.06 7.79
CA ASN A 393 1.52 28.66 6.40
C ASN A 393 1.63 27.13 6.31
N THR A 394 0.76 26.49 5.53
CA THR A 394 0.88 25.05 5.28
C THR A 394 1.98 24.84 4.25
N LEU A 395 2.98 24.03 4.59
CA LEU A 395 4.11 23.73 3.71
C LEU A 395 3.90 22.45 2.91
N LEU A 396 3.20 21.49 3.51
CA LEU A 396 2.92 20.18 2.94
C LEU A 396 1.58 19.66 3.49
N ILE A 397 0.76 19.12 2.61
CA ILE A 397 -0.43 18.33 2.93
C ILE A 397 -0.19 16.92 2.41
N LEU A 398 -0.13 15.95 3.31
CA LEU A 398 -0.09 14.54 2.96
C LEU A 398 -1.50 13.95 3.05
N VAL A 399 -1.91 13.27 1.99
CA VAL A 399 -3.20 12.58 1.86
C VAL A 399 -2.95 11.07 1.79
N PRO A 400 -3.10 10.34 2.90
CA PRO A 400 -3.08 8.89 2.90
C PRO A 400 -4.32 8.34 2.19
N TRP A 401 -4.10 7.57 1.13
CA TRP A 401 -5.14 6.96 0.33
C TRP A 401 -4.90 5.46 0.23
N LEU A 402 -5.64 4.70 1.05
CA LEU A 402 -5.63 3.26 1.04
C LEU A 402 -6.44 2.76 -0.16
N THR A 403 -5.75 2.20 -1.16
CA THR A 403 -6.36 1.74 -2.40
C THR A 403 -5.58 0.57 -3.00
N ASP A 404 -6.30 -0.27 -3.74
CA ASP A 404 -5.76 -1.42 -4.49
C ASP A 404 -5.52 -1.08 -5.97
N LEU A 405 -5.70 0.19 -6.35
CA LEU A 405 -5.42 0.68 -7.69
C LEU A 405 -3.90 0.76 -7.92
N ALA A 406 -3.43 0.31 -9.10
CA ALA A 406 -1.99 0.21 -9.37
C ALA A 406 -1.31 1.55 -9.63
N GLU A 407 -2.01 2.48 -10.27
CA GLU A 407 -1.39 3.69 -10.81
C GLU A 407 -2.04 4.95 -10.26
N PRO A 408 -1.23 5.98 -9.98
CA PRO A 408 -1.75 7.32 -9.75
C PRO A 408 -2.55 7.73 -10.98
N ILE A 409 -3.75 8.29 -10.75
CA ILE A 409 -4.61 8.74 -11.84
C ILE A 409 -3.91 9.95 -12.48
N ASN A 410 -3.26 9.75 -13.63
CA ASN A 410 -2.47 10.75 -14.35
C ASN A 410 -3.26 12.02 -14.74
N GLU A 411 -4.58 12.03 -14.58
CA GLU A 411 -5.44 13.18 -14.88
C GLU A 411 -5.73 14.10 -13.67
N THR A 412 -5.37 13.69 -12.45
CA THR A 412 -5.67 14.49 -11.25
C THR A 412 -4.59 15.55 -11.03
N LYS A 413 -4.88 16.80 -11.36
CA LYS A 413 -3.99 17.93 -11.08
C LYS A 413 -3.97 18.24 -9.58
N LEU A 414 -2.86 17.90 -8.94
CA LEU A 414 -2.61 18.20 -7.53
C LEU A 414 -1.91 19.56 -7.39
N THR A 415 -2.20 20.28 -6.31
CA THR A 415 -1.44 21.48 -5.96
C THR A 415 -0.02 21.09 -5.52
N SER A 416 0.94 22.00 -5.68
CA SER A 416 2.36 21.72 -5.40
C SER A 416 2.66 21.34 -3.94
N GLU A 417 1.77 21.71 -3.00
CA GLU A 417 1.89 21.41 -1.58
C GLU A 417 1.19 20.11 -1.17
N ARG A 418 0.35 19.52 -2.04
CA ARG A 418 -0.46 18.35 -1.72
C ARG A 418 0.17 17.08 -2.31
N PHE A 419 0.41 16.08 -1.47
CA PHE A 419 0.99 14.80 -1.85
C PHE A 419 0.09 13.64 -1.44
N VAL A 420 -0.09 12.66 -2.31
CA VAL A 420 -0.87 11.45 -2.04
C VAL A 420 0.06 10.32 -1.66
N ALA A 421 -0.16 9.72 -0.50
CA ALA A 421 0.52 8.51 -0.06
C ALA A 421 -0.37 7.28 -0.30
N TRP A 422 0.10 6.31 -1.09
CA TRP A 422 -0.66 5.08 -1.36
C TRP A 422 0.24 3.83 -1.33
N PRO A 423 -0.33 2.62 -1.25
CA PRO A 423 0.42 1.38 -1.07
C PRO A 423 1.39 1.00 -2.19
N SER A 424 1.17 1.45 -3.43
CA SER A 424 2.02 1.20 -4.61
C SER A 424 2.43 -0.28 -4.81
N GLN A 425 1.51 -1.23 -4.61
CA GLN A 425 1.81 -2.66 -4.45
C GLN A 425 2.47 -3.38 -5.66
N ASP A 426 2.66 -2.71 -6.80
CA ASP A 426 3.22 -3.30 -8.03
C ASP A 426 4.12 -2.34 -8.85
N LEU A 427 4.37 -1.11 -8.38
CA LEU A 427 5.16 -0.14 -9.16
C LEU A 427 6.65 -0.25 -8.79
N ALA A 428 7.51 -0.30 -9.80
CA ALA A 428 8.94 -0.15 -9.59
C ALA A 428 9.20 1.20 -8.91
N LEU A 429 9.89 1.18 -7.77
CA LEU A 429 10.21 2.38 -7.02
C LEU A 429 11.02 3.34 -7.90
N SER A 430 10.57 4.59 -8.00
CA SER A 430 11.25 5.58 -8.83
C SER A 430 12.67 5.83 -8.31
N PRO A 431 13.70 5.91 -9.18
CA PRO A 431 15.05 6.31 -8.78
C PRO A 431 15.12 7.74 -8.22
N SER A 432 14.06 8.55 -8.39
CA SER A 432 13.90 9.89 -7.79
C SER A 432 13.27 9.88 -6.40
N GLY A 433 12.94 8.72 -5.85
CA GLY A 433 12.22 8.54 -4.59
C GLY A 433 10.71 8.51 -4.79
N TYR A 434 10.13 9.52 -5.44
CA TYR A 434 8.69 9.61 -5.73
C TYR A 434 8.44 10.22 -7.12
N VAL A 435 7.22 10.06 -7.63
CA VAL A 435 6.79 10.56 -8.95
C VAL A 435 5.82 11.70 -8.73
N ASP A 436 6.09 12.88 -9.27
CA ASP A 436 5.25 14.09 -9.10
C ASP A 436 4.82 14.34 -7.64
N ASN A 437 3.51 14.40 -7.39
CA ASN A 437 2.89 14.60 -6.08
C ASN A 437 2.45 13.27 -5.43
N TRP A 438 3.07 12.16 -5.84
CA TRP A 438 2.65 10.81 -5.54
C TRP A 438 3.82 10.04 -4.87
N ILE A 439 3.65 9.68 -3.58
CA ILE A 439 4.62 8.94 -2.76
C ILE A 439 4.13 7.54 -2.34
N ALA A 440 4.95 6.50 -2.58
CA ALA A 440 4.65 5.13 -2.13
C ALA A 440 4.81 4.98 -0.61
N LEU A 441 3.88 4.25 0.03
CA LEU A 441 3.84 4.01 1.48
C LEU A 441 3.34 2.60 1.81
N SER A 442 4.24 1.72 2.24
CA SER A 442 3.94 0.35 2.68
C SER A 442 4.89 -0.08 3.80
N PRO A 443 4.45 -0.88 4.80
CA PRO A 443 5.34 -1.48 5.79
C PRO A 443 6.38 -2.44 5.19
N SER A 444 6.11 -2.99 4.00
CA SER A 444 7.07 -3.84 3.27
C SER A 444 8.21 -3.07 2.61
N ASP A 445 8.14 -1.74 2.57
CA ASP A 445 9.13 -0.90 1.89
C ASP A 445 10.19 -0.39 2.86
N MET A 446 11.39 -0.98 2.75
CA MET A 446 12.56 -0.61 3.57
C MET A 446 12.98 0.85 3.43
N TYR A 447 12.60 1.52 2.33
CA TYR A 447 12.95 2.92 2.05
C TYR A 447 11.84 3.90 2.43
N CYS A 448 10.74 3.46 3.07
CA CYS A 448 9.58 4.31 3.32
C CYS A 448 9.93 5.60 4.08
N VAL A 449 10.60 5.52 5.23
CA VAL A 449 11.01 6.70 6.01
C VAL A 449 11.97 7.59 5.23
N GLU A 450 12.88 6.99 4.46
CA GLU A 450 13.86 7.73 3.69
C GLU A 450 13.22 8.58 2.57
N ARG A 451 12.20 8.04 1.91
CA ARG A 451 11.46 8.73 0.85
C ARG A 451 10.69 9.91 1.39
N PHE A 452 10.02 9.72 2.52
CA PHE A 452 9.35 10.81 3.22
C PHE A 452 10.36 11.84 3.74
N GLY A 453 11.53 11.41 4.22
CA GLY A 453 12.65 12.28 4.58
C GLY A 453 13.11 13.16 3.41
N LEU A 454 13.21 12.61 2.21
CA LEU A 454 13.53 13.39 1.00
C LEU A 454 12.44 14.43 0.69
N LEU A 455 11.16 14.06 0.81
CA LEU A 455 10.02 14.98 0.62
C LEU A 455 10.07 16.14 1.63
N ILE A 456 10.28 15.83 2.92
CA ILE A 456 10.42 16.81 3.99
C ILE A 456 11.63 17.73 3.74
N ASN A 457 12.78 17.17 3.41
CA ASN A 457 13.99 17.95 3.11
C ASN A 457 13.73 18.93 1.97
N ARG A 458 13.18 18.47 0.85
CA ARG A 458 12.84 19.36 -0.28
C ARG A 458 11.86 20.45 0.13
N THR A 459 10.83 20.11 0.91
CA THR A 459 9.82 21.07 1.39
C THR A 459 10.44 22.16 2.26
N LEU A 460 11.22 21.77 3.27
CA LEU A 460 11.84 22.70 4.22
C LEU A 460 12.94 23.54 3.55
N TYR A 461 13.78 22.92 2.72
CA TYR A 461 14.82 23.66 2.00
C TYR A 461 14.22 24.66 1.02
N ARG A 462 13.13 24.34 0.31
CA ARG A 462 12.45 25.31 -0.57
C ARG A 462 12.09 26.58 0.20
N GLN A 463 11.61 26.44 1.42
CA GLN A 463 11.16 27.59 2.22
C GLN A 463 12.30 28.50 2.67
N VAL A 464 13.47 27.93 3.00
CA VAL A 464 14.66 28.71 3.37
C VAL A 464 15.37 29.28 2.14
N LEU A 465 15.47 28.50 1.06
CA LEU A 465 16.18 28.89 -0.16
C LEU A 465 15.45 29.95 -0.97
N LYS A 466 14.11 29.96 -0.98
CA LYS A 466 13.31 31.08 -1.54
C LYS A 466 13.67 32.43 -0.93
N SER A 467 14.23 32.42 0.28
CA SER A 467 14.54 33.60 1.07
C SER A 467 16.02 33.97 1.05
N PHE A 468 16.88 33.04 0.61
CA PHE A 468 18.33 33.22 0.60
C PHE A 468 18.74 34.33 -0.38
N ALA A 469 19.65 35.20 0.06
CA ALA A 469 20.16 36.34 -0.69
C ALA A 469 19.08 37.24 -1.34
N ARG A 470 17.83 37.23 -0.82
CA ARG A 470 16.80 38.17 -1.25
C ARG A 470 16.98 39.52 -0.53
N PRO A 471 16.93 40.65 -1.25
CA PRO A 471 17.03 41.97 -0.64
C PRO A 471 15.89 42.25 0.35
N ILE A 472 16.24 42.75 1.53
CA ILE A 472 15.31 43.36 2.47
C ILE A 472 15.26 44.84 2.10
N THR A 473 14.10 45.30 1.63
CA THR A 473 13.90 46.69 1.17
C THR A 473 13.38 47.59 2.28
N LYS A 474 13.41 48.92 2.02
CA LYS A 474 12.95 49.98 2.93
C LYS A 474 13.76 50.04 4.23
N ILE A 475 15.08 49.88 4.12
CA ILE A 475 15.99 49.99 5.25
C ILE A 475 16.39 51.47 5.47
N PRO A 476 16.30 52.00 6.71
CA PRO A 476 16.73 53.36 7.02
C PRO A 476 18.23 53.59 6.76
N THR A 477 18.61 54.79 6.29
CA THR A 477 20.00 55.15 5.93
C THR A 477 21.01 54.94 7.06
N LYS A 478 20.62 55.25 8.32
CA LYS A 478 21.47 55.00 9.49
C LYS A 478 21.77 53.52 9.68
N ALA A 479 20.78 52.65 9.44
CA ALA A 479 20.96 51.20 9.55
C ALA A 479 21.79 50.65 8.37
N LEU A 480 21.65 51.21 7.16
CA LEU A 480 22.49 50.85 6.00
C LEU A 480 23.98 51.15 6.28
N ALA A 481 24.29 52.32 6.84
CA ALA A 481 25.66 52.69 7.20
C ALA A 481 26.29 51.79 8.28
N VAL A 482 25.47 51.19 9.15
CA VAL A 482 25.91 50.17 10.11
C VAL A 482 26.10 48.82 9.40
N ALA A 483 25.13 48.42 8.59
CA ALA A 483 25.12 47.15 7.86
C ALA A 483 26.31 46.99 6.89
N GLU A 484 26.74 48.08 6.25
CA GLU A 484 27.87 48.10 5.30
C GLU A 484 29.21 47.69 5.95
N LYS A 485 29.31 47.81 7.28
CA LYS A 485 30.50 47.43 8.05
C LYS A 485 30.48 45.99 8.55
N ILE A 486 29.38 45.28 8.32
CA ILE A 486 29.16 43.93 8.83
C ILE A 486 29.53 42.92 7.74
N ALA A 487 30.36 41.94 8.08
CA ALA A 487 30.75 40.88 7.15
C ALA A 487 29.51 40.12 6.64
N HIS A 488 29.56 39.72 5.37
CA HIS A 488 28.49 38.95 4.70
C HIS A 488 27.13 39.66 4.59
N ILE A 489 27.07 40.97 4.82
CA ILE A 489 25.92 41.81 4.46
C ILE A 489 26.32 42.68 3.27
N HIS A 490 25.54 42.59 2.20
CA HIS A 490 25.65 43.50 1.06
C HIS A 490 24.60 44.60 1.17
N VAL A 491 25.01 45.84 0.92
CA VAL A 491 24.16 47.04 1.06
C VAL A 491 24.09 47.74 -0.29
N GLU A 492 22.87 48.11 -0.69
CA GLU A 492 22.64 48.95 -1.87
C GLU A 492 21.93 50.22 -1.43
N HIS A 493 22.69 51.32 -1.37
CA HIS A 493 22.19 52.60 -0.86
C HIS A 493 21.11 53.22 -1.76
N GLN A 494 21.19 53.05 -3.08
CA GLN A 494 20.24 53.64 -4.03
C GLN A 494 18.83 53.05 -3.89
N SER A 495 18.73 51.74 -3.63
CA SER A 495 17.47 51.01 -3.49
C SER A 495 17.02 50.88 -2.03
N HIS A 496 17.77 51.46 -1.08
CA HIS A 496 17.55 51.35 0.36
C HIS A 496 17.36 49.89 0.81
N CYS A 497 18.24 48.99 0.36
CA CYS A 497 18.13 47.58 0.66
C CYS A 497 19.44 46.99 1.20
N LEU A 498 19.29 45.88 1.92
CA LEU A 498 20.40 45.05 2.34
C LEU A 498 20.10 43.58 2.05
N THR A 499 21.14 42.79 1.85
CA THR A 499 21.07 41.37 1.57
C THR A 499 22.02 40.62 2.50
N VAL A 500 21.51 39.62 3.21
CA VAL A 500 22.34 38.75 4.05
C VAL A 500 22.83 37.57 3.18
N GLN A 501 24.13 37.45 3.03
CA GLN A 501 24.79 36.51 2.10
C GLN A 501 25.53 35.37 2.83
N GLY A 502 25.66 35.46 4.15
CA GLY A 502 26.40 34.51 4.98
C GLY A 502 26.20 34.78 6.47
N GLU A 503 26.99 34.10 7.31
CA GLU A 503 26.88 34.19 8.77
C GLU A 503 27.21 35.59 9.27
N VAL A 504 26.36 36.11 10.14
CA VAL A 504 26.56 37.41 10.80
C VAL A 504 26.83 37.15 12.28
N ALA A 505 27.89 37.73 12.81
CA ALA A 505 28.23 37.58 14.24
C ALA A 505 27.12 38.17 15.13
N ASP A 506 26.83 37.51 16.25
CA ASP A 506 25.73 37.90 17.15
C ASP A 506 25.84 39.36 17.63
N ILE A 507 27.07 39.82 17.89
CA ILE A 507 27.34 41.21 18.32
C ILE A 507 26.93 42.21 17.23
N ASP A 508 27.26 41.92 15.97
CA ASP A 508 26.92 42.76 14.82
C ASP A 508 25.42 42.71 14.52
N LEU A 509 24.81 41.53 14.64
CA LEU A 509 23.37 41.33 14.48
C LEU A 509 22.58 42.14 15.52
N GLU A 510 22.93 42.07 16.80
CA GLU A 510 22.26 42.85 17.85
C GLU A 510 22.45 44.36 17.66
N LYS A 511 23.64 44.79 17.21
CA LYS A 511 23.89 46.20 16.87
C LYS A 511 23.01 46.69 15.73
N LEU A 512 22.90 45.92 14.63
CA LEU A 512 22.05 46.26 13.50
C LEU A 512 20.56 46.25 13.88
N LYS A 513 20.12 45.22 14.61
CA LYS A 513 18.76 45.07 15.13
C LYS A 513 18.36 46.24 16.03
N ARG A 514 19.24 46.68 16.95
CA ARG A 514 19.00 47.86 17.79
C ARG A 514 18.85 49.12 16.95
N THR A 515 19.76 49.33 16.00
CA THR A 515 19.74 50.50 15.10
C THR A 515 18.44 50.57 14.28
N LEU A 516 17.96 49.40 13.79
CA LEU A 516 16.68 49.31 13.08
C LEU A 516 15.49 49.62 13.99
N LYS A 517 15.49 49.13 15.23
CA LYS A 517 14.43 49.43 16.22
C LYS A 517 14.41 50.91 16.60
N GLU A 518 15.57 51.54 16.82
CA GLU A 518 15.69 52.98 17.11
C GLU A 518 15.18 53.86 15.94
N ALA A 519 15.27 53.35 14.71
CA ALA A 519 14.70 53.97 13.52
C ALA A 519 13.24 53.58 13.25
N ASN A 520 12.53 53.01 14.23
CA ASN A 520 11.14 52.51 14.13
C ASN A 520 10.92 51.42 13.06
N ALA A 521 11.98 50.78 12.54
CA ALA A 521 11.93 49.73 11.54
C ALA A 521 11.88 48.32 12.19
N HIS A 522 10.96 48.11 13.14
CA HIS A 522 10.85 46.86 13.91
C HIS A 522 10.64 45.62 13.04
N GLU A 523 9.82 45.74 12.00
CA GLU A 523 9.58 44.63 11.08
C GLU A 523 10.85 44.21 10.35
N LYS A 524 11.64 45.18 9.87
CA LYS A 524 12.91 44.94 9.19
C LYS A 524 13.96 44.37 10.12
N ALA A 525 13.99 44.80 11.38
CA ALA A 525 14.84 44.18 12.39
C ALA A 525 14.51 42.68 12.54
N SER A 526 13.23 42.33 12.57
CA SER A 526 12.80 40.93 12.62
C SER A 526 13.12 40.17 11.33
N ASP A 527 12.98 40.79 10.15
CA ASP A 527 13.30 40.18 8.86
C ASP A 527 14.80 39.83 8.79
N VAL A 528 15.68 40.74 9.23
CA VAL A 528 17.13 40.51 9.30
C VAL A 528 17.47 39.35 10.23
N VAL A 529 16.92 39.35 11.45
CA VAL A 529 17.12 38.24 12.40
C VAL A 529 16.66 36.92 11.80
N GLN A 530 15.51 36.91 11.12
CA GLN A 530 14.99 35.73 10.47
C GLN A 530 15.90 35.22 9.34
N ARG A 531 16.45 36.11 8.50
CA ARG A 531 17.45 35.75 7.47
C ARG A 531 18.71 35.15 8.09
N CYS A 532 19.20 35.70 9.19
CA CYS A 532 20.37 35.15 9.90
C CYS A 532 20.09 33.75 10.45
N ARG A 533 18.92 33.51 11.08
CA ARG A 533 18.52 32.18 11.56
C ARG A 533 18.38 31.16 10.42
N GLU A 534 17.86 31.58 9.27
CA GLU A 534 17.77 30.78 8.05
C GLU A 534 19.15 30.40 7.49
N ILE A 535 20.11 31.32 7.53
CA ILE A 535 21.50 31.08 7.15
C ILE A 535 22.19 30.10 8.11
N LEU A 536 22.00 30.25 9.42
CA LEU A 536 22.54 29.32 10.41
C LEU A 536 22.03 27.89 10.17
N PHE A 537 20.75 27.74 9.80
CA PHE A 537 20.21 26.44 9.38
C PHE A 537 20.91 25.89 8.13
N LEU A 538 21.12 26.72 7.10
CA LEU A 538 21.84 26.30 5.89
C LEU A 538 23.31 25.95 6.13
N GLN A 539 23.94 26.51 7.17
CA GLN A 539 25.29 26.19 7.58
C GLN A 539 25.41 24.84 8.28
N SER A 540 24.32 24.22 8.72
CA SER A 540 24.37 22.86 9.26
C SER A 540 24.39 21.84 8.11
N CYS A 541 25.35 20.92 8.13
CA CYS A 541 25.38 19.83 7.17
C CYS A 541 24.15 18.92 7.35
N PRO A 542 23.32 18.68 6.32
CA PRO A 542 22.14 17.82 6.43
C PRO A 542 22.43 16.35 6.76
N VAL A 543 23.66 15.91 6.55
CA VAL A 543 24.05 14.50 6.67
C VAL A 543 24.67 14.22 8.03
N CYS A 544 25.62 15.05 8.48
CA CYS A 544 26.37 14.82 9.72
C CYS A 544 26.25 15.93 10.76
N GLN A 545 25.44 16.97 10.48
CA GLN A 545 25.20 18.14 11.34
C GLN A 545 26.43 18.99 11.68
N HIS A 546 27.59 18.71 11.06
CA HIS A 546 28.78 19.54 11.22
C HIS A 546 28.56 20.92 10.62
N LYS A 547 29.05 21.96 11.31
CA LYS A 547 28.97 23.35 10.83
C LYS A 547 29.79 23.50 9.54
N THR A 548 29.22 24.18 8.56
CA THR A 548 29.79 24.46 7.26
C THR A 548 29.77 25.96 6.98
N THR A 549 30.71 26.42 6.18
CA THR A 549 30.75 27.81 5.73
C THR A 549 30.01 27.94 4.40
N ILE A 550 29.11 28.92 4.31
CA ILE A 550 28.45 29.29 3.06
C ILE A 550 29.36 30.24 2.28
N ALA A 551 29.83 29.79 1.13
CA ALA A 551 30.50 30.65 0.16
C ALA A 551 29.45 31.21 -0.81
N PHE A 552 29.10 32.49 -0.66
CA PHE A 552 28.18 33.17 -1.57
C PHE A 552 28.70 33.12 -3.02
N GLN A 553 27.78 32.95 -3.97
CA GLN A 553 28.06 32.93 -5.40
C GLN A 553 27.12 33.92 -6.10
N PRO A 554 27.62 35.02 -6.69
CA PRO A 554 26.79 35.95 -7.43
C PRO A 554 26.04 35.25 -8.57
N PRO A 555 24.80 35.65 -8.90
CA PRO A 555 24.05 36.79 -8.35
C PRO A 555 23.20 36.47 -7.10
N GLY A 556 23.05 35.22 -6.69
CA GLY A 556 22.16 34.84 -5.56
C GLY A 556 22.28 33.39 -5.10
N GLY A 557 23.37 32.73 -5.47
CA GLY A 557 23.66 31.33 -5.16
C GLY A 557 24.63 31.16 -3.99
N PHE A 558 24.95 29.91 -3.68
CA PHE A 558 26.00 29.59 -2.73
C PHE A 558 26.61 28.21 -2.98
N LYS A 559 27.79 27.99 -2.40
CA LYS A 559 28.44 26.70 -2.30
C LYS A 559 28.78 26.38 -0.83
N THR A 560 28.52 25.17 -0.40
CA THR A 560 29.00 24.62 0.88
C THR A 560 29.67 23.27 0.65
N ILE A 561 30.79 23.02 1.32
CA ILE A 561 31.41 21.70 1.40
C ILE A 561 31.58 21.35 2.87
N CYS A 562 31.05 20.21 3.29
CA CYS A 562 31.24 19.74 4.65
C CYS A 562 32.66 19.19 4.85
N GLY A 563 33.42 19.76 5.77
CA GLY A 563 34.77 19.27 6.11
C GLY A 563 34.79 17.88 6.75
N LYS A 564 33.68 17.42 7.33
CA LYS A 564 33.58 16.12 8.03
C LYS A 564 33.17 14.97 7.11
N CYS A 565 32.04 15.08 6.41
CA CYS A 565 31.51 14.01 5.56
C CYS A 565 31.66 14.26 4.05
N GLY A 566 32.19 15.42 3.65
CA GLY A 566 32.40 15.74 2.24
C GLY A 566 31.13 16.03 1.43
N THR A 567 29.96 16.12 2.07
CA THR A 567 28.71 16.51 1.41
C THR A 567 28.85 17.90 0.81
N GLU A 568 28.53 18.04 -0.47
CA GLU A 568 28.57 19.32 -1.18
C GLU A 568 27.15 19.80 -1.49
N ARG A 569 26.94 21.12 -1.42
CA ARG A 569 25.68 21.74 -1.81
C ARG A 569 25.95 22.96 -2.66
N TYR A 570 25.21 23.08 -3.75
CA TYR A 570 25.31 24.15 -4.72
C TYR A 570 23.93 24.71 -5.01
N LEU A 571 23.72 25.99 -4.68
CA LEU A 571 22.58 26.76 -5.15
C LEU A 571 23.06 27.64 -6.31
N ARG A 572 22.47 27.47 -7.49
CA ARG A 572 22.82 28.21 -8.71
C ARG A 572 21.59 28.76 -9.40
N GLN A 573 21.73 29.88 -10.09
CA GLN A 573 20.68 30.40 -10.96
C GLN A 573 20.78 29.74 -12.33
N LYS A 574 19.66 29.24 -12.85
CA LYS A 574 19.46 28.76 -14.22
C LYS A 574 18.37 29.62 -14.88
N GLU A 575 18.16 29.44 -16.19
CA GLU A 575 17.16 30.20 -16.97
C GLU A 575 15.75 30.17 -16.34
N GLU A 576 15.37 29.03 -15.75
CA GLU A 576 14.05 28.80 -15.15
C GLU A 576 13.98 29.06 -13.63
N GLY A 577 15.01 29.68 -13.03
CA GLY A 577 15.04 30.04 -11.59
C GLY A 577 16.22 29.46 -10.80
N LEU A 578 16.08 29.40 -9.48
CA LEU A 578 17.12 28.87 -8.59
C LEU A 578 17.06 27.34 -8.54
N PHE A 579 18.23 26.71 -8.60
CA PHE A 579 18.39 25.27 -8.61
C PHE A 579 19.37 24.84 -7.51
N LEU A 580 18.91 23.97 -6.62
CA LEU A 580 19.73 23.35 -5.58
C LEU A 580 20.17 21.96 -6.03
N GLU A 581 21.43 21.67 -5.79
CA GLU A 581 22.03 20.36 -5.94
C GLU A 581 22.80 19.99 -4.68
N GLN A 582 22.54 18.80 -4.14
CA GLN A 582 23.23 18.23 -3.00
C GLN A 582 23.80 16.86 -3.36
N THR A 583 25.09 16.65 -3.11
CA THR A 583 25.78 15.38 -3.34
C THR A 583 26.25 14.79 -2.02
N GLY A 584 25.95 13.50 -1.80
CA GLY A 584 26.08 12.84 -0.49
C GLY A 584 27.52 12.76 0.03
N THR A 585 28.49 12.51 -0.85
CA THR A 585 29.92 12.32 -0.52
C THR A 585 30.83 12.70 -1.69
N LYS A 586 32.06 13.09 -1.38
CA LYS A 586 33.08 13.51 -2.35
C LYS A 586 33.41 12.36 -3.33
N GLY A 587 33.19 12.57 -4.63
CA GLY A 587 33.58 11.63 -5.69
C GLY A 587 32.51 10.62 -6.14
N VAL A 588 31.35 10.53 -5.48
CA VAL A 588 30.24 9.69 -5.93
C VAL A 588 29.34 10.52 -6.84
N GLN A 589 29.43 10.30 -8.16
CA GLN A 589 28.63 11.01 -9.18
C GLN A 589 27.22 10.43 -9.37
N THR A 590 26.88 9.32 -8.73
CA THR A 590 25.57 8.69 -8.89
C THR A 590 24.53 9.36 -7.98
N SER A 591 23.39 9.77 -8.54
CA SER A 591 22.27 10.40 -7.82
C SER A 591 21.14 9.40 -7.51
N ASN A 592 21.45 8.10 -7.48
CA ASN A 592 20.43 7.07 -7.28
C ASN A 592 19.90 7.08 -5.84
N PHE A 593 18.59 7.29 -5.68
CA PHE A 593 17.94 7.25 -4.37
C PHE A 593 18.13 5.91 -3.65
N MET A 594 18.21 4.79 -4.37
CA MET A 594 18.39 3.47 -3.74
C MET A 594 19.76 3.31 -3.07
N THR A 595 20.77 4.06 -3.51
CA THR A 595 22.12 3.98 -2.94
C THR A 595 22.41 5.07 -1.92
N LEU A 596 21.92 6.29 -2.16
CA LEU A 596 22.23 7.47 -1.33
C LEU A 596 21.04 7.98 -0.50
N GLY A 597 19.82 7.51 -0.77
CA GLY A 597 18.60 7.97 -0.12
C GLY A 597 18.41 9.49 -0.23
N LYS A 598 17.94 10.12 0.84
CA LYS A 598 17.70 11.57 1.00
C LYS A 598 18.97 12.41 1.09
N ARG A 599 20.16 11.79 1.06
CA ARG A 599 21.46 12.49 1.17
C ARG A 599 21.90 13.11 -0.13
N SER A 600 21.39 12.64 -1.26
CA SER A 600 21.69 13.18 -2.58
C SER A 600 20.39 13.50 -3.29
N PHE A 601 20.21 14.76 -3.67
CA PHE A 601 19.05 15.18 -4.44
C PHE A 601 19.29 16.53 -5.09
N SER A 602 18.49 16.80 -6.11
CA SER A 602 18.35 18.11 -6.72
C SER A 602 16.90 18.58 -6.65
N MET A 603 16.71 19.90 -6.71
CA MET A 603 15.38 20.52 -6.76
C MET A 603 15.43 21.92 -7.35
N GLN A 604 14.37 22.30 -8.05
CA GLN A 604 14.07 23.67 -8.43
C GLN A 604 13.28 24.37 -7.30
N ILE A 605 13.60 25.65 -7.06
CA ILE A 605 13.14 26.43 -5.89
C ILE A 605 11.96 27.34 -6.22
#